data_AF-A0A1I4TJ74-F1
#
_entry.id   AF-A0A1I4TJ74-F1
#
_cell.length_a   1.000
_cell.length_b   1.000
_cell.length_c   1.000
_cell.angle_alpha   90.00
_cell.angle_beta   90.00
_cell.angle_gamma   90.00
#
_symmetry.space_group_name_H-M   'P 1'
#
loop_
_entity.id
_entity.type
_entity.pdbx_description
1 polymer ?
#
loop_
_entity_poly.entity_id
_entity_poly.type
_entity_poly.pdbx_seq_one_letter_code
_entity_poly.pdbx_strand_id
1 'polypeptide(L)'
;MSLFLSARRTVSLWAAAAAPVLLAACSSPAVLKPAPATAPAPVVQTLPAPVIPVEAEPSAPATQPAINFIAATSGQVAAALAYADKVRTLNPNDLGNEISRLGEPGEVPLSQMQLAMALAQTRQGPDLIRAQGLMQRVASGTTPEAQQLAPLARTLGARYGEQRKVEEEREKQAQQLRDSQRRIDQLTDRLEALRAIERSFSRPSNHPPAVPAAPAPSATKP
;
A
#
# COMPACT_ATOMS: atom_id res chain seq x y z
N MET A 1 -1.68 -43.03 -36.51
CA MET A 1 -1.46 -41.63 -36.94
C MET A 1 -2.53 -40.76 -36.30
N SER A 2 -2.11 -39.77 -35.51
CA SER A 2 -2.76 -38.46 -35.28
C SER A 2 -2.05 -37.78 -34.12
N LEU A 3 -0.97 -37.06 -34.47
CA LEU A 3 -0.28 -36.10 -33.64
C LEU A 3 -1.13 -34.83 -33.58
N PHE A 4 -1.46 -34.34 -32.39
CA PHE A 4 -1.78 -32.92 -32.21
C PHE A 4 -0.81 -32.30 -31.22
N LEU A 5 0.02 -31.45 -31.81
CA LEU A 5 1.20 -30.83 -31.26
C LEU A 5 0.79 -29.62 -30.40
N SER A 6 1.35 -29.60 -29.20
CA SER A 6 1.36 -28.45 -28.29
C SER A 6 2.11 -27.28 -28.93
N ALA A 7 1.52 -26.08 -28.94
CA ALA A 7 2.21 -24.85 -29.33
C ALA A 7 1.92 -23.76 -28.30
N ARG A 8 2.71 -23.76 -27.22
CA ARG A 8 2.92 -22.59 -26.35
C ARG A 8 3.77 -21.58 -27.12
N ARG A 9 3.26 -20.37 -27.34
CA ARG A 9 4.08 -19.20 -27.70
C ARG A 9 4.17 -18.26 -26.51
N THR A 10 5.28 -18.38 -25.79
CA THR A 10 5.83 -17.37 -24.91
C THR A 10 6.51 -16.30 -25.78
N VAL A 11 6.11 -15.04 -25.65
CA VAL A 11 6.89 -13.90 -26.17
C VAL A 11 7.16 -12.97 -25.00
N SER A 12 8.40 -13.04 -24.52
CA SER A 12 9.02 -12.09 -23.62
C SER A 12 9.48 -10.89 -24.44
N LEU A 13 8.97 -9.70 -24.14
CA LEU A 13 9.54 -8.44 -24.64
C LEU A 13 9.97 -7.60 -23.43
N TRP A 14 11.22 -7.79 -23.05
CA TRP A 14 12.02 -6.75 -22.41
C TRP A 14 12.51 -5.83 -23.52
N ALA A 15 12.12 -4.57 -23.48
CA ALA A 15 12.83 -3.50 -24.17
C ALA A 15 12.76 -2.25 -23.29
N ALA A 16 13.91 -1.94 -22.70
CA ALA A 16 14.19 -0.68 -22.04
C ALA A 16 14.25 0.44 -23.08
N ALA A 17 13.60 1.57 -22.77
CA ALA A 17 13.96 2.86 -23.35
C ALA A 17 13.71 3.93 -22.29
N ALA A 18 14.79 4.61 -21.91
CA ALA A 18 14.85 5.69 -20.94
C ALA A 18 14.79 7.06 -21.64
N ALA A 19 14.36 8.05 -20.84
CA ALA A 19 14.62 9.50 -20.93
C ALA A 19 13.61 10.38 -21.72
N PRO A 20 13.55 11.70 -21.46
CA PRO A 20 13.22 12.34 -20.18
C PRO A 20 12.26 13.56 -20.30
N VAL A 21 11.72 13.98 -19.14
CA VAL A 21 11.38 15.35 -18.67
C VAL A 21 10.87 16.39 -19.69
N LEU A 22 9.64 16.88 -19.51
CA LEU A 22 9.32 18.32 -19.51
C LEU A 22 8.13 18.61 -18.57
N LEU A 23 8.45 19.22 -17.43
CA LEU A 23 7.54 19.98 -16.56
C LEU A 23 7.40 21.40 -17.13
N ALA A 24 6.18 21.92 -17.14
CA ALA A 24 5.79 23.34 -16.97
C ALA A 24 4.65 23.75 -17.92
N ALA A 25 3.47 24.01 -17.34
CA ALA A 25 2.66 25.18 -17.68
C ALA A 25 1.47 25.25 -16.72
N CYS A 26 1.59 26.06 -15.68
CA CYS A 26 0.45 26.65 -15.00
C CYS A 26 -0.17 27.69 -15.94
N SER A 27 -1.46 27.58 -16.26
CA SER A 27 -2.22 28.70 -16.82
C SER A 27 -3.30 29.11 -15.82
N SER A 28 -3.04 30.23 -15.16
CA SER A 28 -4.02 30.96 -14.35
C SER A 28 -5.14 31.53 -15.25
N PRO A 29 -6.37 31.65 -14.75
CA PRO A 29 -7.45 32.29 -15.49
C PRO A 29 -7.26 33.81 -15.56
N ALA A 30 -7.51 34.36 -16.74
CA ALA A 30 -7.45 35.79 -17.02
C ALA A 30 -8.56 36.57 -16.30
N VAL A 31 -8.15 37.65 -15.64
CA VAL A 31 -9.01 38.73 -15.13
C VAL A 31 -9.63 39.47 -16.32
N LEU A 32 -10.96 39.50 -16.39
CA LEU A 32 -11.68 40.37 -17.32
C LEU A 32 -11.74 41.80 -16.76
N LYS A 33 -11.34 42.73 -17.62
CA LYS A 33 -11.27 44.19 -17.42
C LYS A 33 -12.69 44.80 -17.37
N PRO A 34 -12.92 45.90 -16.61
CA PRO A 34 -14.23 46.51 -16.44
C PRO A 34 -14.68 47.29 -17.69
N ALA A 35 -15.97 47.24 -18.01
CA ALA A 35 -16.60 48.05 -19.04
C ALA A 35 -16.92 49.48 -18.52
N PRO A 36 -16.79 50.53 -19.36
CA PRO A 36 -17.09 51.91 -18.97
C PRO A 36 -18.56 52.32 -19.18
N ALA A 37 -19.02 53.12 -18.22
CA ALA A 37 -20.11 54.08 -18.09
C ALA A 37 -21.06 54.40 -19.28
N THR A 38 -22.37 54.50 -18.99
CA THR A 38 -23.12 55.79 -18.82
C THR A 38 -24.62 55.63 -19.13
N ALA A 39 -25.48 56.02 -18.18
CA ALA A 39 -26.76 56.71 -18.44
C ALA A 39 -27.24 57.39 -17.13
N PRO A 40 -27.56 58.70 -17.12
CA PRO A 40 -28.05 59.39 -15.93
C PRO A 40 -29.57 59.57 -15.95
N ALA A 41 -30.23 59.43 -14.80
CA ALA A 41 -31.44 60.15 -14.35
C ALA A 41 -31.98 59.51 -13.05
N PRO A 42 -32.86 60.19 -12.28
CA PRO A 42 -32.79 61.53 -11.74
C PRO A 42 -32.69 61.49 -10.19
N VAL A 43 -32.30 62.61 -9.59
CA VAL A 43 -32.13 62.77 -8.14
C VAL A 43 -33.48 62.71 -7.44
N VAL A 44 -33.67 61.73 -6.55
CA VAL A 44 -34.69 61.78 -5.49
C VAL A 44 -33.95 61.82 -4.17
N GLN A 45 -33.98 62.97 -3.50
CA GLN A 45 -33.46 63.13 -2.15
C GLN A 45 -34.36 62.36 -1.18
N THR A 46 -33.80 61.37 -0.48
CA THR A 46 -34.42 60.76 0.70
C THR A 46 -33.51 61.01 1.90
N LEU A 47 -34.14 61.39 3.02
CA LEU A 47 -33.52 61.90 4.24
C LEU A 47 -32.45 60.96 4.83
N PRO A 48 -31.42 61.48 5.51
CA PRO A 48 -30.39 60.66 6.15
C PRO A 48 -30.94 59.94 7.39
N ALA A 49 -30.92 58.61 7.36
CA ALA A 49 -31.05 57.78 8.56
C ALA A 49 -29.77 57.88 9.42
N PRO A 50 -29.87 57.85 10.76
CA PRO A 50 -28.72 57.94 11.64
C PRO A 50 -27.81 56.71 11.44
N VAL A 51 -26.58 56.98 10.98
CA VAL A 51 -25.55 55.97 10.78
C VAL A 51 -25.06 55.50 12.15
N ILE A 52 -25.42 54.28 12.53
CA ILE A 52 -24.74 53.58 13.63
C ILE A 52 -23.35 53.21 13.10
N PRO A 53 -22.25 53.64 13.75
CA PRO A 53 -20.92 53.22 13.34
C PRO A 53 -20.78 51.71 13.53
N VAL A 54 -20.80 50.96 12.44
CA VAL A 54 -20.26 49.60 12.41
C VAL A 54 -18.74 49.76 12.42
N GLU A 55 -18.10 49.55 13.56
CA GLU A 55 -16.66 49.27 13.63
C GLU A 55 -16.41 47.97 12.84
N ALA A 56 -16.14 48.12 11.55
CA ALA A 56 -15.53 47.07 10.76
C ALA A 56 -14.04 47.09 11.09
N GLU A 57 -13.59 46.21 11.99
CA GLU A 57 -12.15 45.92 12.14
C GLU A 57 -11.63 45.43 10.77
N PRO A 58 -10.71 46.15 10.11
CA PRO A 58 -10.16 45.70 8.85
C PRO A 58 -9.16 44.56 9.14
N SER A 59 -9.54 43.33 8.81
CA SER A 59 -8.63 42.18 8.86
C SER A 59 -7.44 42.44 7.93
N ALA A 60 -6.28 42.74 8.51
CA ALA A 60 -5.08 43.10 7.78
C ALA A 60 -4.55 41.88 6.97
N PRO A 61 -4.14 42.06 5.70
CA PRO A 61 -3.65 40.98 4.85
C PRO A 61 -2.39 40.27 5.39
N ALA A 62 -1.65 40.90 6.31
CA ALA A 62 -0.47 40.30 6.95
C ALA A 62 -0.79 39.17 7.94
N THR A 63 -2.03 39.06 8.44
CA THR A 63 -2.44 38.03 9.42
C THR A 63 -2.95 36.74 8.75
N GLN A 64 -3.29 36.80 7.46
CA GLN A 64 -3.76 35.67 6.67
C GLN A 64 -2.81 34.45 6.66
N PRO A 65 -1.48 34.58 6.49
CA PRO A 65 -0.58 33.42 6.53
C PRO A 65 -0.57 32.71 7.88
N ALA A 66 -0.67 33.45 8.99
CA ALA A 66 -0.71 32.87 10.34
C ALA A 66 -2.02 32.07 10.58
N ILE A 67 -3.16 32.59 10.13
CA ILE A 67 -4.47 31.94 10.28
C ILE A 67 -4.51 30.63 9.48
N ASN A 68 -4.01 30.65 8.24
CA ASN A 68 -3.95 29.44 7.39
C ASN A 68 -3.02 28.37 7.99
N PHE A 69 -1.89 28.78 8.58
CA PHE A 69 -0.97 27.86 9.23
C PHE A 69 -1.58 27.21 10.48
N ILE A 70 -2.26 27.99 11.33
CA ILE A 70 -2.96 27.45 12.51
C ILE A 70 -4.06 26.48 12.08
N ALA A 71 -4.87 26.83 11.08
CA ALA A 71 -5.89 25.94 10.54
C ALA A 71 -5.30 24.66 9.90
N ALA A 72 -4.12 24.75 9.27
CA ALA A 72 -3.43 23.60 8.69
C ALA A 72 -2.80 22.67 9.74
N THR A 73 -2.45 23.19 10.91
CA THR A 73 -1.75 22.46 11.99
C THR A 73 -2.66 22.04 13.13
N SER A 74 -3.94 22.44 13.10
CA SER A 74 -4.95 22.09 14.11
C SER A 74 -6.12 21.33 13.49
N GLY A 75 -6.78 20.49 14.27
CA GLY A 75 -8.00 19.77 13.87
C GLY A 75 -7.82 18.28 13.59
N GLN A 76 -8.93 17.63 13.21
CA GLN A 76 -9.02 16.16 13.05
C GLN A 76 -8.07 15.62 11.99
N VAL A 77 -7.89 16.35 10.87
CA VAL A 77 -6.97 15.96 9.80
C VAL A 77 -5.52 16.04 10.27
N ALA A 78 -5.13 17.12 10.98
CA ALA A 78 -3.80 17.27 11.53
C ALA A 78 -3.48 16.18 12.57
N ALA A 79 -4.43 15.86 13.45
CA ALA A 79 -4.31 14.77 14.42
C ALA A 79 -4.12 13.40 13.73
N ALA A 80 -4.85 13.15 12.64
CA ALA A 80 -4.70 11.93 11.85
C ALA A 80 -3.33 11.82 11.17
N LEU A 81 -2.82 12.92 10.61
CA LEU A 81 -1.49 12.95 9.98
C LEU A 81 -0.38 12.74 11.02
N ALA A 82 -0.46 13.42 12.17
CA ALA A 82 0.48 13.21 13.28
C ALA A 82 0.46 11.74 13.76
N TYR A 83 -0.73 11.13 13.81
CA TYR A 83 -0.86 9.71 14.13
C TYR A 83 -0.24 8.80 13.05
N ALA A 84 -0.42 9.14 11.77
CA ALA A 84 0.18 8.39 10.66
C ALA A 84 1.72 8.40 10.76
N ASP A 85 2.32 9.53 11.09
CA ASP A 85 3.77 9.67 11.27
C ASP A 85 4.24 8.85 12.47
N LYS A 86 3.53 8.91 13.61
CA LYS A 86 3.82 8.07 14.79
C LYS A 86 3.81 6.57 14.41
N VAL A 87 2.73 6.08 13.81
CA VAL A 87 2.55 4.65 13.52
C VAL A 87 3.62 4.11 12.57
N ARG A 88 4.11 4.91 11.63
CA ARG A 88 5.19 4.51 10.70
C ARG A 88 6.51 4.19 11.41
N THR A 89 6.74 4.77 12.58
CA THR A 89 7.97 4.58 13.36
C THR A 89 7.89 3.41 14.34
N LEU A 90 6.71 2.81 14.52
CA LEU A 90 6.52 1.69 15.44
C LEU A 90 7.16 0.42 14.89
N ASN A 91 7.80 -0.35 15.77
CA ASN A 91 8.21 -1.71 15.45
C ASN A 91 6.99 -2.66 15.46
N PRO A 92 7.13 -3.91 14.98
CA PRO A 92 5.99 -4.84 14.91
C PRO A 92 5.32 -5.16 16.27
N ASN A 93 6.07 -5.21 17.38
CA ASN A 93 5.50 -5.48 18.70
C ASN A 93 4.70 -4.29 19.21
N ASP A 94 5.25 -3.08 19.10
CA ASP A 94 4.59 -1.85 19.50
C ASP A 94 3.35 -1.58 18.63
N LEU A 95 3.41 -1.94 17.35
CA LEU A 95 2.27 -1.88 16.45
C LEU A 95 1.15 -2.84 16.89
N GLY A 96 1.48 -4.07 17.30
CA GLY A 96 0.50 -5.02 17.84
C GLY A 96 -0.15 -4.52 19.14
N ASN A 97 0.64 -3.89 20.02
CA ASN A 97 0.16 -3.26 21.24
C ASN A 97 -0.74 -2.05 20.94
N GLU A 98 -0.37 -1.23 19.95
CA GLU A 98 -1.13 -0.08 19.47
C GLU A 98 -2.50 -0.50 18.93
N ILE A 99 -2.56 -1.52 18.08
CA ILE A 99 -3.80 -2.08 17.53
C ILE A 99 -4.69 -2.61 18.65
N SER A 100 -4.09 -3.32 19.61
CA SER A 100 -4.81 -3.87 20.77
C SER A 100 -5.37 -2.75 21.67
N ARG A 101 -4.63 -1.65 21.85
CA ARG A 101 -5.09 -0.48 22.61
C ARG A 101 -6.25 0.24 21.93
N LEU A 102 -6.23 0.32 20.59
CA LEU A 102 -7.31 0.97 19.82
C LEU A 102 -8.60 0.14 19.81
N GLY A 103 -8.49 -1.19 19.87
CA GLY A 103 -9.66 -2.08 19.98
C GLY A 103 -10.66 -1.91 18.84
N GLU A 104 -11.95 -1.84 19.16
CA GLU A 104 -13.00 -1.49 18.20
C GLU A 104 -13.35 0.00 18.32
N PRO A 105 -13.12 0.82 17.27
CA PRO A 105 -13.26 2.27 17.33
C PRO A 105 -14.70 2.79 17.40
N GLY A 106 -15.72 1.92 17.36
CA GLY A 106 -17.12 2.35 17.38
C GLY A 106 -17.45 3.26 16.20
N GLU A 107 -18.26 4.30 16.42
CA GLU A 107 -18.66 5.28 15.39
C GLU A 107 -17.82 6.58 15.40
N VAL A 108 -16.67 6.59 16.09
CA VAL A 108 -15.79 7.76 16.16
C VAL A 108 -14.88 7.81 14.93
N PRO A 109 -15.04 8.79 14.01
CA PRO A 109 -14.35 8.77 12.71
C PRO A 109 -12.82 8.86 12.83
N LEU A 110 -12.31 9.66 13.77
CA LEU A 110 -10.87 9.77 14.03
C LEU A 110 -10.30 8.42 14.50
N SER A 111 -10.95 7.77 15.47
CA SER A 111 -10.53 6.47 16.00
C SER A 111 -10.57 5.37 14.93
N GLN A 112 -11.62 5.36 14.09
CA GLN A 112 -11.72 4.46 12.94
C GLN A 112 -10.53 4.63 11.99
N MET A 113 -10.13 5.88 11.76
CA MET A 113 -9.01 6.19 10.89
C MET A 113 -7.66 5.83 11.50
N GLN A 114 -7.47 6.06 12.79
CA GLN A 114 -6.28 5.63 13.53
C GLN A 114 -6.11 4.11 13.49
N LEU A 115 -7.17 3.35 13.81
CA LEU A 115 -7.10 1.89 13.72
C LEU A 115 -6.76 1.42 12.30
N ALA A 116 -7.40 1.99 11.29
CA ALA A 116 -7.12 1.63 9.90
C ALA A 116 -5.67 1.92 9.48
N MET A 117 -5.09 3.04 9.92
CA MET A 117 -3.68 3.36 9.69
C MET A 117 -2.73 2.36 10.38
N ALA A 118 -3.04 1.96 11.61
CA ALA A 118 -2.27 0.94 12.33
C ALA A 118 -2.36 -0.44 11.64
N LEU A 119 -3.55 -0.86 11.24
CA LEU A 119 -3.77 -2.11 10.50
C LEU A 119 -3.05 -2.12 9.14
N ALA A 120 -3.09 -1.03 8.39
CA ALA A 120 -2.41 -0.97 7.09
C ALA A 120 -0.88 -1.10 7.19
N GLN A 121 -0.30 -0.73 8.33
CA GLN A 121 1.13 -0.86 8.60
C GLN A 121 1.58 -2.31 8.79
N THR A 122 0.68 -3.25 9.13
CA THR A 122 1.00 -4.68 9.28
C THR A 122 1.28 -5.36 7.94
N ARG A 123 0.76 -4.78 6.86
CA ARG A 123 0.80 -5.31 5.48
C ARG A 123 0.18 -6.69 5.32
N GLN A 124 -0.66 -7.12 6.27
CA GLN A 124 -1.38 -8.37 6.17
C GLN A 124 -2.64 -8.19 5.32
N GLY A 125 -2.92 -9.13 4.42
CA GLY A 125 -4.10 -9.07 3.55
C GLY A 125 -5.43 -8.84 4.30
N PRO A 126 -5.74 -9.63 5.36
CA PRO A 126 -6.95 -9.43 6.16
C PRO A 126 -7.03 -8.05 6.83
N ASP A 127 -5.90 -7.56 7.35
CA ASP A 127 -5.83 -6.24 8.00
C ASP A 127 -6.04 -5.11 7.00
N LEU A 128 -5.49 -5.23 5.79
CA LEU A 128 -5.69 -4.26 4.71
C LEU A 128 -7.16 -4.20 4.27
N ILE A 129 -7.86 -5.33 4.22
CA ILE A 129 -9.30 -5.38 3.93
C ILE A 129 -10.09 -4.66 5.04
N ARG A 130 -9.78 -4.94 6.31
CA ARG A 130 -10.42 -4.27 7.44
C ARG A 130 -10.14 -2.76 7.45
N ALA A 131 -8.90 -2.35 7.23
CA ALA A 131 -8.50 -0.95 7.13
C ALA A 131 -9.24 -0.22 6.00
N GLN A 132 -9.37 -0.85 4.83
CA GLN A 132 -10.14 -0.30 3.71
C GLN A 132 -11.63 -0.14 4.06
N GLY A 133 -12.23 -1.11 4.75
CA GLY A 133 -13.62 -1.03 5.22
C GLY A 133 -13.85 0.12 6.21
N LEU A 134 -12.92 0.35 7.14
CA LEU A 134 -12.96 1.49 8.06
C LEU A 134 -12.84 2.83 7.33
N MET A 135 -11.91 2.94 6.37
CA MET A 135 -11.79 4.14 5.53
C MET A 135 -13.07 4.43 4.75
N GLN A 136 -13.70 3.40 4.19
CA GLN A 136 -14.96 3.54 3.47
C GLN A 136 -16.08 4.03 4.39
N ARG A 137 -16.15 3.51 5.62
CA ARG A 137 -17.13 3.96 6.63
C ARG A 137 -16.94 5.44 6.94
N VAL A 138 -15.73 5.88 7.27
CA VAL A 138 -15.39 7.30 7.51
C VAL A 138 -15.76 8.17 6.30
N ALA A 139 -15.43 7.73 5.09
CA ALA A 139 -15.71 8.47 3.85
C ALA A 139 -17.21 8.63 3.52
N SER A 140 -18.05 7.71 4.03
CA SER A 140 -19.50 7.71 3.88
C SER A 140 -20.25 8.35 5.07
N GLY A 141 -19.54 8.66 6.15
CA GLY A 141 -20.13 9.22 7.37
C GLY A 141 -20.71 10.61 7.15
N THR A 142 -21.84 10.89 7.79
CA THR A 142 -22.57 12.16 7.65
C THR A 142 -22.32 13.14 8.80
N THR A 143 -21.61 12.72 9.85
CA THR A 143 -21.22 13.61 10.95
C THR A 143 -20.25 14.69 10.48
N PRO A 144 -20.23 15.89 11.10
CA PRO A 144 -19.33 16.97 10.69
C PRO A 144 -17.85 16.55 10.77
N GLU A 145 -17.47 15.75 11.77
CA GLU A 145 -16.12 15.20 11.90
C GLU A 145 -15.78 14.22 10.77
N ALA A 146 -16.72 13.34 10.39
CA ALA A 146 -16.53 12.43 9.26
C ALA A 146 -16.40 13.19 7.94
N GLN A 147 -17.19 14.25 7.74
CA GLN A 147 -17.12 15.08 6.54
C GLN A 147 -15.76 15.77 6.38
N GLN A 148 -15.16 16.24 7.48
CA GLN A 148 -13.80 16.81 7.48
C GLN A 148 -12.73 15.78 7.08
N LEU A 149 -12.90 14.53 7.51
CA LEU A 149 -11.95 13.44 7.25
C LEU A 149 -12.20 12.70 5.93
N ALA A 150 -13.40 12.82 5.36
CA ALA A 150 -13.84 12.11 4.17
C ALA A 150 -12.87 12.17 2.96
N PRO A 151 -12.30 13.34 2.57
CA PRO A 151 -11.37 13.36 1.44
C PRO A 151 -10.11 12.53 1.71
N LEU A 152 -9.55 12.64 2.92
CA LEU A 152 -8.38 11.86 3.31
C LEU A 152 -8.71 10.36 3.37
N ALA A 153 -9.85 9.99 3.96
CA ALA A 153 -10.31 8.61 4.03
C ALA A 153 -10.48 7.96 2.64
N ARG A 154 -11.02 8.68 1.64
CA ARG A 154 -11.13 8.17 0.26
C ARG A 154 -9.76 7.91 -0.37
N THR A 155 -8.81 8.83 -0.18
CA THR A 155 -7.45 8.66 -0.72
C THR A 155 -6.73 7.47 -0.07
N LEU A 156 -6.82 7.33 1.26
CA LEU A 156 -6.23 6.21 1.98
C LEU A 156 -6.91 4.87 1.62
N GLY A 157 -8.23 4.85 1.48
CA GLY A 157 -8.99 3.67 1.06
C GLY A 157 -8.57 3.16 -0.32
N ALA A 158 -8.31 4.06 -1.27
CA ALA A 158 -7.76 3.69 -2.57
C ALA A 158 -6.33 3.12 -2.44
N ARG A 159 -5.47 3.76 -1.64
CA ARG A 159 -4.08 3.33 -1.41
C ARG A 159 -3.99 1.95 -0.74
N TYR A 160 -4.85 1.65 0.23
CA TYR A 160 -4.89 0.32 0.85
C TYR A 160 -5.36 -0.76 -0.11
N GLY A 161 -6.27 -0.43 -1.03
CA GLY A 161 -6.68 -1.32 -2.11
C GLY A 161 -5.53 -1.64 -3.08
N GLU A 162 -4.72 -0.64 -3.44
CA GLU A 162 -3.50 -0.85 -4.23
C GLU A 162 -2.47 -1.69 -3.49
N GLN A 163 -2.24 -1.37 -2.20
CA GLN A 163 -1.30 -2.10 -1.35
C GLN A 163 -1.68 -3.58 -1.25
N ARG A 164 -2.97 -3.89 -1.09
CA ARG A 164 -3.44 -5.28 -1.04
C ARG A 164 -3.11 -6.05 -2.32
N LYS A 165 -3.33 -5.45 -3.49
CA LYS A 165 -2.99 -6.08 -4.78
C LYS A 165 -1.50 -6.38 -4.89
N VAL A 166 -0.65 -5.45 -4.44
CA VAL A 166 0.81 -5.65 -4.44
C VAL A 166 1.22 -6.80 -3.50
N GLU A 167 0.63 -6.90 -2.32
CA GLU A 167 0.92 -8.01 -1.40
C GLU A 167 0.42 -9.36 -1.95
N GLU A 168 -0.75 -9.39 -2.60
CA GLU A 168 -1.27 -10.59 -3.29
C GLU A 168 -0.35 -11.05 -4.44
N GLU A 169 0.20 -10.12 -5.22
CA GLU A 169 1.17 -10.43 -6.29
C GLU A 169 2.51 -10.90 -5.73
N ARG A 170 2.99 -10.27 -4.64
CA ARG A 170 4.20 -10.69 -3.93
C ARG A 170 4.09 -12.13 -3.44
N GLU A 171 2.94 -12.51 -2.88
CA GLU A 171 2.71 -13.88 -2.41
C GLU A 171 2.73 -14.89 -3.57
N LYS A 172 2.09 -14.56 -4.69
CA LYS A 172 2.13 -15.38 -5.91
C LYS A 172 3.55 -15.57 -6.43
N GLN A 173 4.35 -14.50 -6.48
CA GLN A 173 5.76 -14.57 -6.89
C GLN A 173 6.59 -15.42 -5.93
N ALA A 174 6.41 -15.26 -4.62
CA ALA A 174 7.09 -16.08 -3.62
C ALA A 174 6.76 -17.58 -3.78
N GLN A 175 5.51 -17.91 -4.08
CA GLN A 175 5.09 -19.28 -4.35
C GLN A 175 5.73 -19.83 -5.63
N GLN A 176 5.74 -19.05 -6.72
CA GLN A 176 6.38 -19.44 -7.96
C GLN A 176 7.89 -19.70 -7.78
N LEU A 177 8.59 -18.87 -6.98
CA LEU A 177 10.00 -19.07 -6.67
C LEU A 177 10.23 -20.39 -5.93
N ARG A 178 9.43 -20.70 -4.91
CA ARG A 178 9.53 -21.98 -4.17
C ARG A 178 9.29 -23.18 -5.08
N ASP A 179 8.29 -23.11 -5.95
CA ASP A 179 8.00 -24.22 -6.88
C ASP A 179 9.07 -24.35 -7.96
N SER A 180 9.69 -23.25 -8.40
CA SER A 180 10.83 -23.29 -9.30
C SER A 180 12.07 -23.91 -8.64
N GLN A 181 12.34 -23.59 -7.38
CA GLN A 181 13.43 -24.18 -6.61
C GLN A 181 13.24 -25.68 -6.46
N ARG A 182 12.03 -26.13 -6.09
CA ARG A 182 11.71 -27.57 -6.00
C ARG A 182 11.97 -28.31 -7.31
N ARG A 183 11.66 -27.69 -8.45
CA ARG A 183 11.95 -28.29 -9.77
C ARG A 183 13.45 -28.35 -10.04
N ILE A 184 14.21 -27.32 -9.67
CA ILE A 184 15.67 -27.31 -9.78
C ILE A 184 16.27 -28.44 -8.93
N ASP A 185 15.80 -28.61 -7.69
CA ASP A 185 16.27 -29.68 -6.80
C ASP A 185 15.98 -31.07 -7.41
N GLN A 186 14.75 -31.29 -7.90
CA GLN A 186 14.38 -32.53 -8.60
C GLN A 186 15.22 -32.80 -9.85
N LEU A 187 15.55 -31.76 -10.62
CA LEU A 187 16.41 -31.90 -11.80
C LEU A 187 17.86 -32.18 -11.39
N THR A 188 18.32 -31.60 -10.29
CA THR A 188 19.66 -31.83 -9.74
C THR A 188 19.80 -33.26 -9.26
N ASP A 189 18.82 -33.78 -8.51
CA ASP A 189 18.79 -35.17 -8.05
C ASP A 189 18.83 -36.15 -9.24
N ARG A 190 18.11 -35.84 -10.33
CA ARG A 190 18.14 -36.65 -11.57
C ARG A 190 19.51 -36.61 -12.24
N LEU A 191 20.14 -35.44 -12.31
CA LEU A 191 21.48 -35.31 -12.88
C LEU A 191 22.52 -36.07 -12.05
N GLU A 192 22.40 -36.03 -10.73
CA GLU A 192 23.27 -36.80 -9.83
C GLU A 192 23.06 -38.30 -10.02
N ALA A 193 21.81 -38.77 -10.09
CA ALA A 193 21.49 -40.16 -10.37
C ALA A 193 22.07 -40.62 -11.72
N LEU A 194 21.95 -39.80 -12.77
CA LEU A 194 22.57 -40.09 -14.08
C LEU A 194 24.10 -40.15 -14.00
N ARG A 195 24.75 -39.22 -13.26
CA ARG A 195 26.20 -39.29 -13.03
C ARG A 195 26.63 -40.52 -12.24
N ALA A 196 25.82 -40.99 -11.29
CA ALA A 196 26.10 -42.20 -10.54
C ALA A 196 26.08 -43.44 -11.46
N ILE A 197 25.13 -43.48 -12.40
CA ILE A 197 25.08 -44.50 -13.45
C ILE A 197 26.31 -44.40 -14.35
N GLU A 198 26.67 -43.22 -14.85
CA GLU A 198 27.87 -43.04 -15.68
C GLU A 198 29.16 -43.54 -14.98
N ARG A 199 29.29 -43.26 -13.68
CA ARG A 199 30.41 -43.77 -12.87
C ARG A 199 30.41 -45.29 -12.73
N SER A 200 29.25 -45.93 -12.63
CA SER A 200 29.17 -47.39 -12.52
C SER A 200 29.50 -48.08 -13.84
N PHE A 201 29.21 -47.46 -14.98
CA PHE A 201 29.62 -47.95 -16.31
C PHE A 201 31.11 -47.75 -16.61
N SER A 202 31.70 -46.65 -16.14
CA SER A 202 33.11 -46.31 -16.42
C SER A 202 34.13 -47.02 -15.51
N ARG A 203 33.69 -47.66 -14.42
CA ARG A 203 34.55 -48.45 -13.53
C ARG A 203 34.54 -49.89 -14.04
N PRO A 204 35.64 -50.44 -14.60
CA PRO A 204 35.72 -51.87 -14.88
C PRO A 204 35.43 -52.62 -13.57
N SER A 205 34.63 -53.67 -13.64
CA SER A 205 34.33 -54.58 -12.53
C SER A 205 35.62 -55.25 -12.03
N ASN A 206 36.41 -54.53 -11.23
CA ASN A 206 37.61 -55.04 -10.57
C ASN A 206 37.40 -55.10 -9.05
N HIS A 207 36.16 -55.37 -8.64
CA HIS A 207 35.90 -55.84 -7.28
C HIS A 207 35.53 -57.31 -7.39
N PRO A 208 36.36 -58.25 -6.88
CA PRO A 208 35.89 -59.62 -6.73
C PRO A 208 34.66 -59.61 -5.81
N PRO A 209 33.68 -60.50 -6.01
CA PRO A 209 32.53 -60.57 -5.14
C PRO A 209 33.02 -60.87 -3.72
N ALA A 210 32.69 -60.00 -2.78
CA ALA A 210 32.90 -60.28 -1.37
C ALA A 210 32.04 -61.51 -1.02
N VAL A 211 32.72 -62.64 -0.78
CA VAL A 211 32.11 -63.88 -0.31
C VAL A 211 31.45 -63.59 1.04
N PRO A 212 30.16 -63.92 1.26
CA PRO A 212 29.55 -63.75 2.56
C PRO A 212 30.25 -64.67 3.57
N ALA A 213 30.81 -64.07 4.63
CA ALA A 213 31.42 -64.81 5.72
C ALA A 213 30.35 -65.70 6.39
N ALA A 214 30.59 -67.01 6.40
CA ALA A 214 29.74 -67.97 7.10
C ALA A 214 29.73 -67.70 8.62
N PRO A 215 28.58 -67.85 9.30
CA PRO A 215 28.51 -67.70 10.75
C PRO A 215 29.25 -68.85 11.46
N ALA A 216 30.08 -68.50 12.44
CA ALA A 216 30.84 -69.46 13.24
C ALA A 216 29.92 -70.37 14.09
N PRO A 217 30.24 -71.66 14.24
CA PRO A 217 29.45 -72.56 15.09
C PRO A 217 29.70 -72.27 16.57
N SER A 218 28.60 -72.08 17.32
CA SER A 218 28.58 -71.98 18.77
C SER A 218 29.01 -73.30 19.42
N ALA A 219 30.14 -73.26 20.13
CA ALA A 219 30.63 -74.38 20.94
C ALA A 219 29.81 -74.47 22.24
N THR A 220 28.93 -75.47 22.31
CA THR A 220 28.34 -75.96 23.56
C THR A 220 29.33 -76.90 24.23
N LYS A 221 29.58 -76.72 25.54
CA LYS A 221 30.19 -77.76 26.39
C LYS A 221 29.45 -77.87 27.74
N PRO A 222 29.46 -79.07 28.35
CA PRO A 222 28.49 -79.57 29.32
C PRO A 222 28.69 -79.03 30.74
#